data_AF-A0A844D5X9-F1
#
_entry.id   AF-A0A844D5X9-F1
#
_cell.length_a   1.000
_cell.length_b   1.000
_cell.length_c   1.000
_cell.angle_alpha   90.00
_cell.angle_beta   90.00
_cell.angle_gamma   90.00
#
_symmetry.space_group_name_H-M   'P 1'
#
loop_
_entity.id
_entity.type
_entity.pdbx_description
1 polymer ?
#
loop_
_entity_poly.entity_id
_entity_poly.type
_entity_poly.pdbx_seq_one_letter_code
_entity_poly.pdbx_strand_id
1 'polypeptide(L)'
;MANTKKRRKAYKPKPCVLPLGMRKSVEFEMPGFQASVALGMDHLQEQHIYDLLSNADLVRRIAPAGHEILPIAHAMVLAIAEIQARAQRVGKHGVTGDEMRVLREGVGRTMVYLRSVPNVAIARAAQAAVAEFDLTGVLRV
;
A
#
# COMPACT_ATOMS: atom_id res chain seq x y z
N MET A 1 7.78 -47.79 -32.31
CA MET A 1 8.70 -46.72 -31.89
C MET A 1 8.03 -45.90 -30.79
N ALA A 2 8.42 -46.10 -29.53
CA ALA A 2 7.78 -45.43 -28.39
C ALA A 2 8.33 -44.01 -28.19
N ASN A 3 7.46 -43.02 -28.30
CA ASN A 3 7.80 -41.59 -28.28
C ASN A 3 8.01 -41.10 -26.83
N THR A 4 9.23 -41.23 -26.29
CA THR A 4 9.57 -40.88 -24.90
C THR A 4 9.97 -39.41 -24.71
N LYS A 5 9.17 -38.47 -25.22
CA LYS A 5 9.36 -37.05 -24.88
C LYS A 5 8.72 -36.76 -23.52
N LYS A 6 9.53 -36.77 -22.45
CA LYS A 6 9.12 -36.30 -21.11
C LYS A 6 8.46 -34.92 -21.24
N ARG A 7 7.20 -34.81 -20.78
CA ARG A 7 6.40 -33.58 -20.79
C ARG A 7 7.20 -32.47 -20.08
N ARG A 8 7.52 -31.37 -20.76
CA ARG A 8 8.21 -30.21 -20.14
C ARG A 8 7.34 -29.73 -18.97
N LYS A 9 7.91 -29.68 -17.76
CA LYS A 9 7.25 -29.07 -16.59
C LYS A 9 6.87 -27.64 -16.94
N ALA A 10 5.62 -27.26 -16.67
CA ALA A 10 5.16 -25.88 -16.82
C ALA A 10 6.05 -24.96 -15.97
N TYR A 11 6.57 -23.90 -16.58
CA TYR A 11 7.37 -22.91 -15.87
C TYR A 11 6.49 -22.21 -14.83
N LYS A 12 6.80 -22.40 -13.56
CA LYS A 12 6.27 -21.57 -12.47
C LYS A 12 7.36 -20.56 -12.14
N PRO A 13 7.12 -19.24 -12.33
CA PRO A 13 8.08 -18.23 -11.91
C PRO A 13 8.35 -18.45 -10.41
N LYS A 14 9.63 -18.63 -10.07
CA LYS A 14 10.03 -18.71 -8.68
C LYS A 14 9.76 -17.32 -8.07
N PRO A 15 9.22 -17.23 -6.84
CA PRO A 15 9.11 -15.94 -6.18
C PRO A 15 10.50 -15.30 -6.18
N CYS A 16 10.61 -14.05 -6.63
CA CYS A 16 11.85 -13.28 -6.52
C CYS A 16 12.19 -13.15 -5.02
N VAL A 17 13.05 -14.04 -4.53
CA VAL A 17 13.59 -13.93 -3.17
C VAL A 17 14.76 -12.95 -3.26
N LEU A 18 14.61 -11.78 -2.64
CA LEU A 18 15.68 -10.80 -2.57
C LEU A 18 16.90 -11.41 -1.85
N PRO A 19 18.13 -11.06 -2.26
CA PRO A 19 19.35 -11.52 -1.58
C PRO A 19 19.36 -11.18 -0.08
N LEU A 20 20.01 -12.04 0.71
CA LEU A 20 20.22 -11.83 2.15
C LEU A 20 20.89 -10.46 2.38
N GLY A 21 20.29 -9.62 3.24
CA GLY A 21 20.79 -8.28 3.56
C GLY A 21 20.13 -7.13 2.77
N MET A 22 19.58 -7.39 1.58
CA MET A 22 18.89 -6.36 0.79
C MET A 22 17.52 -5.95 1.34
N ARG A 23 16.94 -6.72 2.28
CA ARG A 23 15.65 -6.40 2.89
C ARG A 23 15.66 -5.06 3.65
N LYS A 24 16.82 -4.67 4.21
CA LYS A 24 17.01 -3.36 4.84
C LYS A 24 17.31 -2.27 3.79
N SER A 25 18.03 -2.61 2.73
CA SER A 25 18.39 -1.68 1.64
C SER A 25 17.23 -1.33 0.70
N VAL A 26 16.22 -2.20 0.60
CA VAL A 26 14.91 -1.88 0.02
C VAL A 26 14.10 -1.17 1.11
N GLU A 27 14.62 -0.04 1.56
CA GLU A 27 14.14 0.70 2.71
C GLU A 27 12.84 1.47 2.43
N PHE A 28 12.29 1.24 1.24
CA PHE A 28 10.90 1.49 0.93
C PHE A 28 10.36 0.37 0.03
N GLU A 29 9.20 -0.20 0.36
CA GLU A 29 8.46 -0.94 -0.64
C GLU A 29 8.12 0.05 -1.77
N MET A 30 8.55 -0.25 -3.00
CA MET A 30 8.59 0.71 -4.11
C MET A 30 7.33 1.58 -4.28
N PRO A 31 6.09 1.07 -4.13
CA PRO A 31 4.89 1.87 -4.39
C PRO A 31 4.66 3.01 -3.38
N GLY A 32 4.78 2.75 -2.07
CA GLY A 32 4.53 3.76 -1.04
C GLY A 32 5.54 4.92 -1.09
N PHE A 33 6.78 4.62 -1.46
CA PHE A 33 7.81 5.64 -1.65
C PHE A 33 7.64 6.42 -2.95
N GLN A 34 7.37 5.73 -4.06
CA GLN A 34 7.05 6.38 -5.33
C GLN A 34 5.86 7.34 -5.16
N ALA A 35 4.82 6.91 -4.44
CA ALA A 35 3.69 7.77 -4.11
C ALA A 35 4.11 8.96 -3.25
N SER A 36 4.92 8.75 -2.21
CA SER A 36 5.40 9.84 -1.34
C SER A 36 6.26 10.89 -2.07
N VAL A 37 7.04 10.45 -3.07
CA VAL A 37 7.84 11.31 -3.95
C VAL A 37 6.90 12.07 -4.89
N ALA A 38 5.92 11.38 -5.48
CA ALA A 38 4.96 11.96 -6.43
C ALA A 38 4.00 12.99 -5.81
N LEU A 39 3.78 13.00 -4.49
CA LEU A 39 2.93 13.99 -3.80
C LEU A 39 3.30 15.45 -4.08
N GLY A 40 4.53 15.73 -4.54
CA GLY A 40 5.02 17.07 -4.85
C GLY A 40 5.33 17.32 -6.32
N MET A 41 4.92 16.42 -7.20
CA MET A 41 5.29 16.46 -8.61
C MET A 41 4.04 16.47 -9.49
N ASP A 42 4.17 17.06 -10.69
CA ASP A 42 3.05 17.18 -11.64
C ASP A 42 2.49 15.84 -12.13
N HIS A 43 3.22 14.75 -11.92
CA HIS A 43 2.83 13.39 -12.31
C HIS A 43 2.13 12.62 -11.18
N LEU A 44 1.57 13.31 -10.17
CA LEU A 44 0.70 12.66 -9.20
C LEU A 44 -0.50 12.02 -9.92
N GLN A 45 -0.57 10.71 -9.88
CA GLN A 45 -1.62 9.90 -10.50
C GLN A 45 -2.53 9.30 -9.43
N GLU A 46 -3.72 8.89 -9.86
CA GLU A 46 -4.71 8.22 -9.01
C GLU A 46 -4.14 6.96 -8.35
N GLN A 47 -3.30 6.20 -9.07
CA GLN A 47 -2.61 5.03 -8.51
C GLN A 47 -1.80 5.36 -7.26
N HIS A 48 -1.09 6.50 -7.23
CA HIS A 48 -0.31 6.91 -6.06
C HIS A 48 -1.22 7.18 -4.85
N ILE A 49 -2.40 7.74 -5.07
CA ILE A 49 -3.38 7.98 -4.00
C ILE A 49 -3.89 6.65 -3.44
N TYR A 50 -4.15 5.66 -4.30
CA TYR A 50 -4.54 4.32 -3.87
C TYR A 50 -3.42 3.57 -3.15
N ASP A 51 -2.16 3.74 -3.56
CA ASP A 51 -1.02 3.13 -2.87
C ASP A 51 -0.87 3.68 -1.44
N LEU A 52 -1.06 4.99 -1.27
CA LEU A 52 -1.05 5.64 0.05
C LEU A 52 -2.24 5.20 0.92
N LEU A 53 -3.41 5.04 0.31
CA LEU A 53 -4.61 4.58 1.00
C LEU A 53 -4.46 3.14 1.48
N SER A 54 -3.95 2.28 0.60
CA SER A 54 -3.69 0.86 0.90
C SER A 54 -2.70 0.71 2.04
N ASN A 55 -1.67 1.56 2.07
CA ASN A 55 -0.71 1.58 3.16
C ASN A 55 -1.37 1.92 4.51
N ALA A 56 -2.20 2.97 4.56
CA ALA A 56 -2.88 3.37 5.79
C ALA A 56 -3.95 2.35 6.23
N ASP A 57 -4.71 1.79 5.30
CA ASP A 57 -5.73 0.77 5.56
C ASP A 57 -5.11 -0.51 6.14
N LEU A 58 -4.02 -1.02 5.54
CA LEU A 58 -3.31 -2.19 6.04
C LEU A 58 -2.85 -2.01 7.49
N VAL A 59 -2.33 -0.83 7.83
CA VAL A 59 -1.94 -0.52 9.20
C VAL A 59 -3.13 -0.56 10.14
N ARG A 60 -4.27 0.03 9.76
CA ARG A 60 -5.49 0.04 10.59
C ARG A 60 -6.05 -1.36 10.83
N ARG A 61 -5.96 -2.25 9.85
CA ARG A 61 -6.42 -3.64 9.96
C ARG A 61 -5.52 -4.52 10.83
N ILE A 62 -4.22 -4.23 10.84
CA ILE A 62 -3.21 -5.07 11.50
C ILE A 62 -2.93 -4.59 12.92
N ALA A 63 -2.92 -3.28 13.15
CA ALA A 63 -2.46 -2.72 14.41
C ALA A 63 -3.40 -3.07 15.57
N PRO A 64 -2.85 -3.47 16.75
CA PRO A 64 -3.65 -3.70 17.93
C PRO A 64 -4.44 -2.46 18.34
N ALA A 65 -5.61 -2.66 18.95
CA ALA A 65 -6.40 -1.57 19.51
C ALA A 65 -5.57 -0.74 20.49
N GLY A 66 -5.62 0.59 20.34
CA GLY A 66 -4.85 1.54 21.17
C GLY A 66 -3.40 1.76 20.74
N HIS A 67 -2.91 1.09 19.69
CA HIS A 67 -1.54 1.33 19.19
C HIS A 67 -1.38 2.75 18.64
N GLU A 68 -0.27 3.42 18.96
CA GLU A 68 0.03 4.82 18.60
C GLU A 68 0.12 5.08 17.08
N ILE A 69 0.19 4.01 16.28
CA ILE A 69 0.19 4.11 14.81
C ILE A 69 -1.21 4.33 14.24
N LEU A 70 -2.26 3.96 15.00
CA LEU A 70 -3.64 4.05 14.53
C LEU A 70 -4.08 5.51 14.26
N PRO A 71 -3.82 6.50 15.14
CA PRO A 71 -4.11 7.89 14.84
C PRO A 71 -3.40 8.42 13.60
N ILE A 72 -2.15 7.99 13.37
CA ILE A 72 -1.36 8.40 12.20
C ILE A 72 -1.99 7.84 10.91
N ALA A 73 -2.30 6.54 10.90
CA ALA A 73 -2.96 5.91 9.75
C ALA A 73 -4.34 6.51 9.50
N HIS A 74 -5.10 6.85 10.55
CA HIS A 74 -6.39 7.52 10.41
C HIS A 74 -6.26 8.93 9.79
N ALA A 75 -5.29 9.72 10.24
CA ALA A 75 -5.03 11.05 9.66
C ALA A 75 -4.66 10.98 8.16
N MET A 76 -3.89 9.96 7.76
CA MET A 76 -3.60 9.72 6.35
C MET A 76 -4.86 9.41 5.53
N VAL A 77 -5.76 8.56 6.04
CA VAL A 77 -7.03 8.23 5.37
C VAL A 77 -7.89 9.49 5.18
N LEU A 78 -7.99 10.35 6.20
CA LEU A 78 -8.75 11.60 6.11
C LEU A 78 -8.15 12.53 5.05
N ALA A 79 -6.83 12.71 5.05
CA ALA A 79 -6.15 13.53 4.04
C ALA A 79 -6.37 12.99 2.61
N ILE A 80 -6.35 11.68 2.43
CA ILE A 80 -6.64 11.04 1.14
C ILE A 80 -8.09 11.25 0.71
N ALA A 81 -9.04 11.10 1.64
CA ALA A 81 -10.45 11.34 1.38
C ALA A 81 -10.70 12.79 0.92
N GLU A 82 -10.03 13.77 1.54
CA GLU A 82 -10.10 15.17 1.12
C GLU A 82 -9.51 15.39 -0.28
N ILE A 83 -8.36 14.77 -0.60
CA ILE A 83 -7.76 14.81 -1.93
C ILE A 83 -8.71 14.23 -2.97
N GLN A 84 -9.31 13.06 -2.71
CA GLN A 84 -10.24 12.41 -3.62
C GLN A 84 -11.52 13.23 -3.80
N ALA A 85 -12.11 13.76 -2.73
CA ALA A 85 -13.30 14.61 -2.79
C ALA A 85 -13.04 15.93 -3.54
N ARG A 86 -11.84 16.50 -3.43
CA ARG A 86 -11.44 17.66 -4.25
C ARG A 86 -11.21 17.27 -5.70
N ALA A 87 -10.56 16.14 -5.96
CA ALA A 87 -10.33 15.64 -7.30
C ALA A 87 -11.63 15.39 -8.07
N GLN A 88 -12.66 14.85 -7.41
CA GLN A 88 -13.99 14.66 -8.02
C GLN A 88 -14.64 15.99 -8.44
N ARG A 89 -14.38 17.08 -7.70
CA ARG A 89 -14.92 18.42 -8.00
C ARG A 89 -14.13 19.16 -9.08
N VAL A 90 -12.81 19.04 -9.08
CA VAL A 90 -11.89 19.84 -9.92
C VAL A 90 -11.42 19.07 -11.16
N GLY A 91 -11.61 17.75 -11.20
CA GLY A 91 -11.18 16.88 -12.31
C GLY A 91 -9.68 16.60 -12.34
N LYS A 92 -8.92 17.03 -11.33
CA LYS A 92 -7.47 16.80 -11.21
C LYS A 92 -7.08 16.48 -9.78
N HIS A 93 -6.15 15.55 -9.60
CA HIS A 93 -5.54 15.27 -8.31
C HIS A 93 -4.52 16.36 -7.96
N GLY A 94 -4.67 16.94 -6.77
CA GLY A 94 -3.80 17.96 -6.25
C GLY A 94 -3.76 17.87 -4.73
N VAL A 95 -2.57 18.10 -4.18
CA VAL A 95 -2.27 17.96 -2.76
C VAL A 95 -1.87 19.32 -2.22
N THR A 96 -2.46 19.71 -1.10
CA THR A 96 -2.11 20.93 -0.38
C THR A 96 -0.85 20.72 0.48
N GLY A 97 -0.23 21.81 0.94
CA GLY A 97 0.97 21.71 1.80
C GLY A 97 0.74 20.92 3.08
N ASP A 98 -0.43 21.06 3.71
CA ASP A 98 -0.79 20.32 4.92
C ASP A 98 -1.01 18.83 4.67
N GLU A 99 -1.74 18.48 3.61
CA GLU A 99 -1.93 17.07 3.21
C GLU A 99 -0.60 16.42 2.85
N MET A 100 0.27 17.14 2.15
CA MET A 100 1.60 16.65 1.81
C MET A 100 2.42 16.35 3.07
N ARG A 101 2.36 17.23 4.08
CA ARG A 101 3.02 17.04 5.37
C ARG A 101 2.50 15.81 6.09
N VAL A 102 1.18 15.68 6.22
CA VAL A 102 0.52 14.53 6.86
C VAL A 102 0.88 13.23 6.17
N LEU A 103 0.82 13.19 4.84
CA LEU A 103 1.07 11.97 4.07
C LEU A 103 2.55 11.59 4.06
N ARG A 104 3.48 12.55 3.94
CA ARG A 104 4.93 12.23 3.97
C ARG A 104 5.38 11.74 5.33
N GLU A 105 4.96 12.40 6.41
CA GLU A 105 5.27 11.97 7.77
C GLU A 105 4.60 10.63 8.08
N GLY A 106 3.33 10.48 7.68
CA GLY A 106 2.54 9.28 7.89
C GLY A 106 3.15 8.06 7.22
N VAL A 107 3.43 8.12 5.91
CA VAL A 107 4.01 7.01 5.13
C VAL A 107 5.31 6.51 5.75
N GLY A 108 6.18 7.41 6.21
CA GLY A 108 7.43 7.01 6.84
C GLY A 108 7.19 6.13 8.07
N ARG A 109 6.25 6.51 8.94
CA ARG A 109 5.93 5.78 10.17
C ARG A 109 5.15 4.49 9.90
N THR A 110 4.17 4.54 9.01
CA THR A 110 3.34 3.38 8.67
C THR A 110 4.15 2.30 7.95
N MET A 111 5.06 2.68 7.03
CA MET A 111 5.98 1.73 6.39
C MET A 111 6.93 1.06 7.39
N VAL A 112 7.46 1.82 8.37
CA VAL A 112 8.28 1.25 9.45
C VAL A 112 7.47 0.26 10.28
N TYR A 113 6.22 0.60 10.62
CA TYR A 113 5.34 -0.31 11.34
C TYR A 113 5.09 -1.60 10.56
N LEU A 114 4.68 -1.51 9.29
CA LEU A 114 4.38 -2.68 8.46
C LEU A 114 5.58 -3.63 8.30
N ARG A 115 6.83 -3.11 8.35
CA ARG A 115 8.04 -3.96 8.33
C ARG A 115 8.23 -4.80 9.58
N SER A 116 7.71 -4.34 10.71
CA SER A 116 7.75 -5.09 11.96
C SER A 116 6.69 -6.19 12.02
N VAL A 117 5.71 -6.15 11.12
CA VAL A 117 4.58 -7.08 11.07
C VAL A 117 4.96 -8.35 10.29
N PRO A 118 4.55 -9.55 10.76
CA PRO A 118 4.70 -10.79 10.01
C PRO A 118 3.96 -10.76 8.66
N ASN A 119 4.61 -11.24 7.58
CA ASN A 119 4.00 -11.33 6.25
C ASN A 119 2.63 -12.04 6.22
N VAL A 120 2.40 -13.01 7.10
CA VAL A 120 1.12 -13.72 7.22
C VAL A 120 -0.01 -12.80 7.68
N ALA A 121 0.28 -11.84 8.56
CA ALA A 121 -0.71 -10.86 9.02
C ALA A 121 -1.05 -9.87 7.90
N ILE A 122 -0.03 -9.42 7.13
CA ILE A 122 -0.23 -8.59 5.93
C ILE A 122 -1.09 -9.31 4.90
N ALA A 123 -0.78 -10.57 4.60
CA ALA A 123 -1.55 -11.37 3.64
C ALA A 123 -3.01 -11.58 4.08
N ARG A 124 -3.24 -11.85 5.38
CA ARG A 124 -4.60 -11.97 5.94
C ARG A 124 -5.37 -10.65 5.87
N ALA A 125 -4.73 -9.53 6.19
CA ALA A 125 -5.35 -8.21 6.12
C ALA A 125 -5.72 -7.85 4.67
N ALA A 126 -4.84 -8.10 3.72
CA ALA A 126 -5.10 -7.88 2.29
C ALA A 126 -6.26 -8.77 1.78
N GLN A 127 -6.31 -10.05 2.17
CA GLN A 127 -7.43 -10.93 1.82
C GLN A 127 -8.75 -10.46 2.42
N ALA A 128 -8.75 -9.99 3.67
CA ALA A 128 -9.93 -9.43 4.30
C ALA A 128 -10.42 -8.17 3.58
N ALA A 129 -9.51 -7.29 3.14
CA ALA A 129 -9.85 -6.11 2.37
C ALA A 129 -10.49 -6.45 1.01
N VAL A 130 -9.94 -7.43 0.29
CA VAL A 130 -10.52 -7.92 -0.98
C VAL A 130 -11.90 -8.52 -0.75
N ALA A 131 -12.05 -9.39 0.27
CA ALA A 131 -13.34 -9.99 0.58
C ALA A 131 -14.41 -8.95 0.96
N GLU A 132 -14.02 -7.91 1.68
CA GLU A 132 -14.92 -6.79 2.02
C GLU A 132 -15.34 -6.00 0.78
N PHE A 133 -14.39 -5.72 -0.12
CA PHE A 133 -14.67 -5.06 -1.40
C PHE A 133 -15.60 -5.91 -2.26
N ASP A 134 -15.35 -7.22 -2.38
CA ASP A 134 -16.20 -8.13 -3.15
C ASP A 134 -17.64 -8.20 -2.61
N LEU A 135 -17.81 -8.07 -1.29
CA LEU A 135 -19.12 -8.11 -0.64
C LEU A 135 -19.90 -6.80 -0.75
N THR A 136 -19.21 -5.67 -0.65
CA THR A 136 -19.86 -4.36 -0.46
C THR A 136 -19.70 -3.41 -1.64
N GLY A 137 -18.81 -3.73 -2.58
CA GLY A 137 -18.39 -2.86 -3.68
C GLY A 137 -17.54 -1.66 -3.23
N VAL A 138 -17.20 -1.55 -1.94
CA VAL A 138 -16.47 -0.41 -1.38
C VAL A 138 -15.53 -0.89 -0.26
N LEU A 139 -14.35 -0.32 -0.14
CA LEU A 139 -13.52 -0.52 1.06
C LEU A 139 -14.02 0.43 2.15
N ARG A 140 -14.49 -0.08 3.30
CA ARG A 140 -14.81 0.78 4.45
C ARG A 140 -13.50 1.13 5.16
N VAL A 141 -12.91 2.23 4.72
CA VAL A 141 -11.75 2.85 5.37
C VAL A 141 -12.25 3.74 6.48
#